data_AF-C5JBM1-F1
#
_entry.id   AF-C5JBM1-F1
#
_cell.length_a   1.000
_cell.length_b   1.000
_cell.length_c   1.000
_cell.angle_alpha   90.00
_cell.angle_beta   90.00
_cell.angle_gamma   90.00
#
_symmetry.space_group_name_H-M   'P 1'
#
loop_
_entity.id
_entity.type
_entity.pdbx_description
1 polymer ?
#
loop_
_entity_poly.entity_id
_entity_poly.type
_entity_poly.pdbx_seq_one_letter_code
_entity_poly.pdbx_strand_id
1 'polypeptide(L)'
;MSDEEKQEEKQEGNSPPQSGGLLEWAEAMSVGNDVLDDDHKTFFDLAKIITEVDADNGNAIVFQSALNMLADYVNGHFLREEKALRAVNYPHFDEHAQKHKAFRQHVMKIVQEYSEGKSEDIRNLPGLVVSWLNQHILKEDMQYKYWIKEKFVDKRPLAFLAVEAETKL
;
A
#
# COMPACT_ATOMS: atom_id res chain seq x y z
N MET A 1 61.59 29.50 -12.07
CA MET A 1 61.03 28.52 -11.11
C MET A 1 59.66 29.04 -10.78
N SER A 2 58.68 28.58 -11.54
CA SER A 2 57.28 29.02 -11.48
C SER A 2 56.45 27.80 -11.11
N ASP A 3 55.74 27.95 -10.00
CA ASP A 3 54.87 26.97 -9.38
C ASP A 3 53.62 26.71 -10.24
N GLU A 4 53.34 25.44 -10.53
CA GLU A 4 52.04 24.99 -11.06
C GLU A 4 51.40 24.05 -10.03
N GLU A 5 50.47 24.59 -9.26
CA GLU A 5 49.57 23.85 -8.38
C GLU A 5 48.60 23.01 -9.23
N LYS A 6 48.73 21.68 -9.16
CA LYS A 6 47.69 20.75 -9.64
C LYS A 6 46.56 20.70 -8.60
N GLN A 7 45.39 21.19 -8.98
CA GLN A 7 44.14 20.97 -8.26
C GLN A 7 43.63 19.56 -8.57
N GLU A 8 43.48 18.72 -7.54
CA GLU A 8 42.78 17.43 -7.60
C GLU A 8 41.27 17.68 -7.40
N GLU A 9 40.48 17.47 -8.45
CA GLU A 9 39.02 17.39 -8.38
C GLU A 9 38.61 16.14 -7.59
N LYS A 10 38.10 16.34 -6.37
CA LYS A 10 37.39 15.29 -5.63
C LYS A 10 36.04 15.05 -6.29
N GLN A 11 35.89 13.88 -6.90
CA GLN A 11 34.61 13.35 -7.34
C GLN A 11 33.67 13.24 -6.14
N GLU A 12 32.58 13.99 -6.17
CA GLU A 12 31.47 13.91 -5.22
C GLU A 12 30.87 12.50 -5.27
N GLY A 13 30.90 11.82 -4.13
CA GLY A 13 30.28 10.51 -3.96
C GLY A 13 28.79 10.61 -4.21
N ASN A 14 28.33 9.89 -5.23
CA ASN A 14 26.93 9.68 -5.56
C ASN A 14 26.24 8.97 -4.38
N SER A 15 25.63 9.75 -3.49
CA SER A 15 24.76 9.20 -2.45
C SER A 15 23.49 8.66 -3.11
N PRO A 16 22.99 7.48 -2.72
CA PRO A 16 21.73 6.98 -3.26
C PRO A 16 20.59 7.95 -2.94
N PRO A 17 19.58 8.08 -3.82
CA PRO A 17 18.49 9.01 -3.60
C PRO A 17 17.77 8.62 -2.31
N GLN A 18 17.64 9.59 -1.41
CA GLN A 18 16.86 9.48 -0.19
C GLN A 18 15.40 9.18 -0.58
N SER A 19 14.89 8.01 -0.18
CA SER A 19 13.58 7.45 -0.49
C SER A 19 12.40 8.14 0.24
N GLY A 20 12.53 9.41 0.61
CA GLY A 20 11.55 10.12 1.43
C GLY A 20 10.29 10.59 0.69
N GLY A 21 10.24 10.48 -0.65
CA GLY A 21 9.11 11.00 -1.45
C GLY A 21 8.04 9.98 -1.84
N LEU A 22 8.28 8.68 -1.63
CA LEU A 22 7.39 7.62 -2.15
C LEU A 22 6.35 7.14 -1.14
N LEU A 23 6.53 7.33 0.18
CA LEU A 23 5.70 6.70 1.21
C LEU A 23 4.59 7.61 1.79
N GLU A 24 4.30 8.75 1.17
CA GLU A 24 3.40 9.75 1.76
C GLU A 24 2.07 9.88 0.99
N TRP A 25 0.98 10.08 1.73
CA TRP A 25 -0.33 10.41 1.17
C TRP A 25 -0.32 11.81 0.52
N ALA A 26 -1.10 11.98 -0.54
CA ALA A 26 -1.31 13.25 -1.21
C ALA A 26 -2.81 13.47 -1.45
N GLU A 27 -3.29 14.70 -1.24
CA GLU A 27 -4.70 15.07 -1.43
C GLU A 27 -5.24 14.79 -2.84
N ALA A 28 -4.35 14.70 -3.85
CA ALA A 28 -4.72 14.30 -5.20
C ALA A 28 -5.26 12.86 -5.29
N MET A 29 -4.99 12.02 -4.29
CA MET A 29 -5.49 10.65 -4.18
C MET A 29 -6.87 10.57 -3.49
N SER A 30 -7.44 11.69 -3.03
CA SER A 30 -8.76 11.66 -2.40
C SER A 30 -9.86 11.31 -3.39
N VAL A 31 -10.58 10.22 -3.10
CA VAL A 31 -11.76 9.79 -3.85
C VAL A 31 -13.04 10.49 -3.38
N GLY A 32 -12.92 11.45 -2.46
CA GLY A 32 -14.03 12.25 -1.95
C GLY A 32 -14.97 11.48 -1.02
N ASN A 33 -14.48 10.41 -0.41
CA ASN A 33 -15.17 9.63 0.60
C ASN A 33 -14.21 9.41 1.78
N ASP A 34 -14.53 10.00 2.93
CA ASP A 34 -13.61 10.02 4.08
C ASP A 34 -13.23 8.61 4.54
N VAL A 35 -14.17 7.67 4.49
CA VAL A 35 -13.95 6.29 4.94
C VAL A 35 -12.97 5.54 4.02
N LEU A 36 -13.06 5.72 2.70
CA LEU A 36 -12.11 5.15 1.75
C LEU A 36 -10.76 5.87 1.80
N ASP A 37 -10.77 7.21 1.92
CA ASP A 37 -9.54 8.00 2.02
C ASP A 37 -8.76 7.67 3.29
N ASP A 38 -9.43 7.39 4.41
CA ASP A 38 -8.80 6.97 5.65
C ASP A 38 -8.20 5.55 5.57
N ASP A 39 -8.85 4.64 4.85
CA ASP A 39 -8.25 3.34 4.53
C ASP A 39 -6.97 3.52 3.70
N HIS A 40 -7.04 4.35 2.65
CA HIS A 40 -5.90 4.63 1.77
C HIS A 40 -4.71 5.16 2.56
N LYS A 41 -4.91 6.21 3.37
CA LYS A 41 -3.87 6.79 4.22
C LYS A 41 -3.23 5.74 5.13
N THR A 42 -4.04 4.86 5.72
CA THR A 42 -3.51 3.85 6.63
C THR A 42 -2.56 2.86 5.93
N PHE A 43 -2.73 2.57 4.65
CA PHE A 43 -1.74 1.76 3.93
C PHE A 43 -0.36 2.42 3.85
N PHE A 44 -0.30 3.75 3.68
CA PHE A 44 0.96 4.50 3.69
C PHE A 44 1.60 4.43 5.08
N ASP A 45 0.81 4.59 6.14
CA ASP A 45 1.28 4.44 7.53
C ASP A 45 1.82 3.03 7.81
N LEU A 46 1.12 1.99 7.34
CA LEU A 46 1.58 0.61 7.48
C LEU A 46 2.87 0.37 6.71
N ALA A 47 2.99 0.87 5.47
CA ALA A 47 4.21 0.76 4.69
C ALA A 47 5.40 1.45 5.39
N LYS A 48 5.16 2.61 5.99
CA LYS A 48 6.16 3.33 6.80
C LYS A 48 6.59 2.51 8.02
N ILE A 49 5.63 1.98 8.79
CA ILE A 49 5.93 1.12 9.96
C ILE A 49 6.76 -0.10 9.55
N ILE A 50 6.38 -0.79 8.48
CA ILE A 50 7.11 -1.97 7.98
C ILE A 50 8.54 -1.59 7.55
N THR A 51 8.70 -0.39 6.97
CA THR A 51 10.03 0.13 6.59
C THR A 51 10.89 0.47 7.81
N GLU A 52 10.31 1.11 8.83
CA GLU A 52 11.02 1.55 10.04
C GLU A 52 11.39 0.41 11.00
N VAL A 53 10.52 -0.60 11.11
CA VAL A 53 10.71 -1.72 12.04
C VAL A 53 11.77 -2.71 11.55
N ASP A 54 12.28 -2.59 10.32
CA ASP A 54 13.36 -3.37 9.70
C ASP A 54 13.34 -4.90 10.01
N ALA A 55 13.08 -5.70 8.98
CA ALA A 55 12.99 -7.16 9.09
C ALA A 55 14.19 -7.83 9.78
N ASP A 56 15.39 -7.22 9.71
CA ASP A 56 16.63 -7.82 10.21
C ASP A 56 17.09 -7.28 11.58
N ASN A 57 16.68 -6.06 11.98
CA ASN A 57 17.24 -5.37 13.14
C ASN A 57 16.21 -4.81 14.14
N GLY A 58 14.92 -4.90 13.85
CA GLY A 58 13.89 -4.46 14.80
C GLY A 58 13.18 -5.59 15.51
N ASN A 59 12.03 -5.24 16.11
CA ASN A 59 11.26 -6.16 16.91
C ASN A 59 10.41 -7.07 15.99
N ALA A 60 10.83 -8.32 15.84
CA ALA A 60 10.16 -9.32 15.00
C ALA A 60 8.65 -9.47 15.29
N ILE A 61 8.22 -9.30 16.55
CA ILE A 61 6.80 -9.35 16.92
C ILE A 61 6.04 -8.17 16.32
N VAL A 62 6.63 -6.97 16.38
CA VAL A 62 6.03 -5.75 15.81
C VAL A 62 6.00 -5.85 14.30
N PHE A 63 7.08 -6.35 13.68
CA PHE A 63 7.14 -6.55 12.23
C PHE A 63 6.05 -7.51 11.75
N GLN A 64 5.96 -8.70 12.35
CA GLN A 64 4.91 -9.67 12.01
C GLN A 64 3.51 -9.09 12.23
N SER A 65 3.31 -8.31 13.30
CA SER A 65 2.03 -7.66 13.56
C SER A 65 1.68 -6.63 12.47
N ALA A 66 2.65 -5.85 12.00
CA ALA A 66 2.45 -4.91 10.90
C ALA A 66 2.11 -5.62 9.58
N LEU A 67 2.73 -6.78 9.30
CA LEU A 67 2.39 -7.61 8.13
C LEU A 67 0.96 -8.17 8.20
N ASN A 68 0.55 -8.66 9.37
CA ASN A 68 -0.81 -9.16 9.56
C ASN A 68 -1.83 -8.04 9.40
N MET A 69 -1.54 -6.86 9.96
CA MET A 69 -2.39 -5.67 9.76
C MET A 69 -2.47 -5.27 8.28
N LEU A 70 -1.35 -5.26 7.55
CA LEU A 70 -1.37 -5.01 6.11
C LEU A 70 -2.27 -6.02 5.36
N ALA A 71 -2.19 -7.30 5.71
CA ALA A 71 -3.05 -8.32 5.11
C ALA A 71 -4.54 -8.08 5.37
N ASP A 72 -4.90 -7.77 6.62
CA ASP A 72 -6.28 -7.44 7.00
C ASP A 72 -6.79 -6.20 6.26
N TYR A 73 -5.96 -5.16 6.15
CA TYR A 73 -6.30 -3.92 5.46
C TYR A 73 -6.53 -4.17 3.96
N VAL A 74 -5.65 -4.92 3.29
CA VAL A 74 -5.84 -5.29 1.87
C VAL A 74 -7.17 -6.03 1.68
N ASN A 75 -7.47 -7.00 2.54
CA ASN A 75 -8.70 -7.79 2.43
C ASN A 75 -9.95 -6.96 2.71
N GLY A 76 -9.95 -6.20 3.80
CA GLY A 76 -11.10 -5.43 4.26
C GLY A 76 -11.41 -4.23 3.37
N HIS A 77 -10.39 -3.49 2.92
CA HIS A 77 -10.56 -2.30 2.09
C HIS A 77 -11.15 -2.68 0.73
N PHE A 78 -10.57 -3.66 0.04
CA PHE A 78 -11.11 -4.13 -1.23
C PHE A 78 -12.53 -4.66 -1.11
N LEU A 79 -12.86 -5.39 -0.03
CA LEU A 79 -14.24 -5.81 0.19
C LEU A 79 -15.18 -4.61 0.38
N ARG A 80 -14.77 -3.60 1.14
CA ARG A 80 -15.55 -2.37 1.37
C ARG A 80 -15.87 -1.66 0.06
N GLU A 81 -14.85 -1.45 -0.75
CA GLU A 81 -14.92 -0.79 -2.04
C GLU A 81 -15.75 -1.60 -3.05
N GLU A 82 -15.48 -2.90 -3.19
CA GLU A 82 -16.24 -3.78 -4.08
C GLU A 82 -17.74 -3.84 -3.70
N LYS A 83 -18.07 -3.81 -2.41
CA LYS A 83 -19.47 -3.70 -1.96
C LYS A 83 -20.10 -2.38 -2.41
N ALA A 84 -19.39 -1.26 -2.24
CA ALA A 84 -19.88 0.05 -2.64
C ALA A 84 -20.08 0.13 -4.16
N LEU A 85 -19.11 -0.34 -4.95
CA LEU A 85 -19.17 -0.39 -6.40
C LEU A 85 -20.31 -1.27 -6.91
N ARG A 86 -20.51 -2.44 -6.30
CA ARG A 86 -21.64 -3.33 -6.61
C ARG A 86 -22.98 -2.67 -6.29
N ALA A 87 -23.08 -1.96 -5.16
CA ALA A 87 -24.32 -1.31 -4.74
C ALA A 87 -24.77 -0.20 -5.71
N VAL A 88 -23.84 0.41 -6.45
CA VAL A 88 -24.13 1.46 -7.44
C VAL A 88 -24.15 0.94 -8.87
N ASN A 89 -24.04 -0.38 -9.09
CA ASN A 89 -23.92 -1.01 -10.40
C ASN A 89 -22.82 -0.38 -11.27
N TYR A 90 -21.62 -0.19 -10.68
CA TYR A 90 -20.51 0.42 -11.40
C TYR A 90 -20.12 -0.41 -12.64
N PRO A 91 -20.08 0.19 -13.85
CA PRO A 91 -19.89 -0.57 -15.10
C PRO A 91 -18.56 -1.34 -15.21
N HIS A 92 -17.50 -0.85 -14.56
CA HIS A 92 -16.15 -1.45 -14.61
C HIS A 92 -15.84 -2.31 -13.38
N PHE A 93 -16.87 -2.76 -12.65
CA PHE A 93 -16.71 -3.53 -11.41
C PHE A 93 -15.82 -4.78 -11.59
N ASP A 94 -16.05 -5.58 -12.64
CA ASP A 94 -15.33 -6.84 -12.83
C ASP A 94 -13.82 -6.62 -13.07
N GLU A 95 -13.48 -5.62 -13.89
CA GLU A 95 -12.08 -5.24 -14.17
C GLU A 95 -11.38 -4.73 -12.92
N HIS A 96 -12.08 -3.93 -12.11
CA HIS A 96 -11.59 -3.37 -10.87
C HIS A 96 -11.34 -4.47 -9.80
N ALA A 97 -12.33 -5.35 -9.59
CA ALA A 97 -12.22 -6.48 -8.67
C ALA A 97 -11.11 -7.47 -9.09
N GLN A 98 -10.84 -7.61 -10.39
CA GLN A 98 -9.72 -8.43 -10.87
C GLN A 98 -8.36 -7.84 -10.47
N LYS A 99 -8.19 -6.51 -10.52
CA LYS A 99 -6.96 -5.84 -10.06
C LYS A 99 -6.75 -6.05 -8.56
N HIS A 100 -7.81 -5.91 -7.77
CA HIS A 100 -7.79 -6.21 -6.33
C HIS A 100 -7.39 -7.64 -6.04
N LYS A 101 -8.00 -8.61 -6.74
CA LYS A 101 -7.70 -10.02 -6.56
C LYS A 101 -6.23 -10.32 -6.84
N ALA A 102 -5.68 -9.81 -7.95
CA ALA A 102 -4.29 -10.01 -8.31
C ALA A 102 -3.33 -9.42 -7.28
N PHE A 103 -3.57 -8.18 -6.84
CA PHE A 103 -2.74 -7.52 -5.84
C PHE A 103 -2.81 -8.21 -4.47
N ARG A 104 -4.02 -8.56 -4.02
CA ARG A 104 -4.24 -9.32 -2.78
C ARG A 104 -3.46 -10.62 -2.78
N GLN A 105 -3.57 -11.41 -3.85
CA GLN A 105 -2.83 -12.68 -3.98
C GLN A 105 -1.32 -12.46 -3.90
N HIS A 106 -0.81 -11.39 -4.49
CA HIS A 106 0.61 -11.07 -4.44
C HIS A 106 1.07 -10.71 -3.02
N VAL A 107 0.35 -9.82 -2.33
CA VAL A 107 0.68 -9.45 -0.95
C VAL A 107 0.58 -10.65 -0.01
N MET A 108 -0.49 -11.45 -0.10
CA MET A 108 -0.67 -12.63 0.76
C MET A 108 0.45 -13.66 0.53
N LYS A 109 0.89 -13.83 -0.72
CA LYS A 109 2.01 -14.72 -1.03
C LYS A 109 3.29 -14.27 -0.32
N ILE A 110 3.64 -12.99 -0.41
CA ILE A 110 4.84 -12.44 0.24
C ILE A 110 4.78 -12.60 1.77
N VAL A 111 3.63 -12.29 2.38
CA VAL A 111 3.42 -12.45 3.83
C VAL A 111 3.51 -13.92 4.26
N GLN A 112 2.93 -14.83 3.48
CA GLN A 112 3.01 -16.27 3.72
C GLN A 112 4.44 -16.79 3.61
N GLU A 113 5.17 -16.42 2.56
CA GLU A 113 6.57 -16.81 2.36
C GLU A 113 7.46 -16.32 3.50
N TYR A 114 7.23 -15.10 4.00
CA TYR A 114 7.89 -14.60 5.21
C TYR A 114 7.61 -15.45 6.44
N SER A 115 6.35 -15.85 6.66
CA SER A 115 5.98 -16.74 7.77
C SER A 115 6.63 -18.13 7.69
N GLU A 116 7.00 -18.57 6.49
CA GLU A 116 7.74 -19.81 6.22
C GLU A 116 9.27 -19.64 6.34
N GLY A 117 9.75 -18.44 6.65
CA GLY A 117 11.17 -18.13 6.82
C GLY A 117 11.89 -17.65 5.55
N LYS A 118 11.16 -17.33 4.46
CA LYS A 118 11.74 -16.72 3.25
C LYS A 118 11.67 -15.20 3.35
N SER A 119 12.80 -14.50 3.29
CA SER A 119 12.87 -13.05 3.53
C SER A 119 13.22 -12.22 2.29
N GLU A 120 13.22 -12.81 1.10
CA GLU A 120 13.75 -12.17 -0.11
C GLU A 120 12.88 -11.00 -0.58
N ASP A 121 11.56 -11.21 -0.67
CA ASP A 121 10.62 -10.21 -1.19
C ASP A 121 10.08 -9.28 -0.11
N ILE A 122 10.18 -9.65 1.17
CA ILE A 122 9.55 -8.91 2.27
C ILE A 122 10.12 -7.49 2.41
N ARG A 123 11.41 -7.30 2.09
CA ARG A 123 12.08 -5.99 2.12
C ARG A 123 11.53 -5.03 1.06
N ASN A 124 10.96 -5.56 -0.02
CA ASN A 124 10.40 -4.76 -1.10
C ASN A 124 8.89 -4.50 -0.92
N LEU A 125 8.23 -5.18 0.04
CA LEU A 125 6.79 -5.11 0.23
C LEU A 125 6.26 -3.68 0.46
N PRO A 126 6.88 -2.82 1.30
CA PRO A 126 6.40 -1.44 1.47
C PRO A 126 6.37 -0.65 0.16
N GLY A 127 7.45 -0.71 -0.62
CA GLY A 127 7.56 -0.02 -1.90
C GLY A 127 6.57 -0.56 -2.94
N LEU A 128 6.34 -1.87 -2.93
CA LEU A 128 5.34 -2.53 -3.78
C LEU A 128 3.94 -2.04 -3.45
N VAL A 129 3.58 -1.99 -2.16
CA VAL A 129 2.25 -1.56 -1.70
C VAL A 129 2.00 -0.12 -2.11
N VAL A 130 2.94 0.77 -1.81
CA VAL A 130 2.75 2.19 -2.09
C VAL A 130 2.78 2.50 -3.58
N SER A 131 3.65 1.84 -4.35
CA SER A 131 3.65 1.99 -5.81
C SER A 131 2.32 1.53 -6.42
N TRP A 132 1.76 0.42 -5.94
CA TRP A 132 0.49 -0.08 -6.44
C TRP A 132 -0.66 0.86 -6.07
N LEU A 133 -0.75 1.31 -4.81
CA LEU A 133 -1.79 2.24 -4.37
C LEU A 133 -1.76 3.57 -5.12
N ASN A 134 -0.60 4.19 -5.29
CA ASN A 134 -0.48 5.43 -6.06
C ASN A 134 -1.04 5.27 -7.47
N GLN A 135 -0.72 4.16 -8.14
CA GLN A 135 -1.19 3.92 -9.50
C GLN A 135 -2.67 3.55 -9.55
N HIS A 136 -3.11 2.67 -8.64
CA HIS A 136 -4.48 2.17 -8.58
C HIS A 136 -5.44 3.29 -8.19
N ILE A 137 -5.14 4.08 -7.14
CA ILE A 137 -6.00 5.19 -6.73
C ILE A 137 -6.15 6.22 -7.84
N LEU A 138 -5.03 6.70 -8.39
CA LEU A 138 -5.05 7.76 -9.39
C LEU A 138 -5.66 7.35 -10.74
N LYS A 139 -5.60 6.06 -11.09
CA LYS A 139 -6.08 5.57 -12.39
C LYS A 139 -7.41 4.84 -12.33
N GLU A 140 -7.71 4.14 -11.25
CA GLU A 140 -8.89 3.28 -11.11
C GLU A 140 -9.88 3.91 -10.16
N ASP A 141 -9.45 4.24 -8.94
CA ASP A 141 -10.37 4.63 -7.88
C ASP A 141 -11.00 6.00 -8.14
N MET A 142 -10.18 6.92 -8.68
CA MET A 142 -10.65 8.22 -9.12
C MET A 142 -11.77 8.15 -10.18
N GLN A 143 -11.91 7.05 -10.92
CA GLN A 143 -12.97 6.88 -11.91
C GLN A 143 -14.35 6.69 -11.26
N TYR A 144 -14.42 6.12 -10.06
CA TYR A 144 -15.69 5.93 -9.36
C TYR A 144 -16.05 7.10 -8.43
N LYS A 145 -15.19 8.11 -8.26
CA LYS A 145 -15.37 9.24 -7.32
C LYS A 145 -16.77 9.85 -7.34
N TYR A 146 -17.36 10.01 -8.52
CA TYR A 146 -18.71 10.60 -8.68
C TYR A 146 -19.85 9.58 -8.66
N TRP A 147 -19.53 8.28 -8.60
CA TRP A 147 -20.48 7.17 -8.54
C TRP A 147 -20.81 6.81 -7.09
N ILE A 148 -19.78 6.75 -6.23
CA ILE A 148 -19.94 6.37 -4.84
C ILE A 148 -20.38 7.58 -4.01
N LYS A 149 -21.34 7.34 -3.12
CA LYS A 149 -21.76 8.29 -2.08
C LYS A 149 -21.54 7.65 -0.72
N GLU A 150 -21.34 8.48 0.31
CA GLU A 150 -21.16 8.07 1.71
C GLU A 150 -22.07 6.93 2.18
N LYS A 151 -23.35 6.96 1.79
CA LYS A 151 -24.34 5.96 2.21
C LYS A 151 -24.10 4.55 1.69
N PHE A 152 -23.26 4.38 0.68
CA PHE A 152 -22.96 3.09 0.05
C PHE A 152 -21.65 2.46 0.58
N VAL A 153 -20.88 3.19 1.38
CA VAL A 153 -19.62 2.71 1.95
C VAL A 153 -19.87 2.11 3.34
N ASP A 154 -19.39 0.89 3.54
CA ASP A 154 -19.52 0.17 4.80
C ASP A 154 -18.61 0.79 5.87
N LYS A 155 -19.21 1.38 6.90
CA LYS A 155 -18.48 2.13 7.96
C LYS A 155 -18.00 1.24 9.12
N ARG A 156 -18.20 -0.08 9.04
CA ARG A 156 -17.70 -0.99 10.08
C ARG A 156 -16.17 -0.96 10.10
N PRO A 157 -15.52 -1.17 11.26
CA PRO A 157 -14.07 -1.28 11.34
C PRO A 157 -13.53 -2.33 10.37
N LEU A 158 -12.38 -2.04 9.75
CA LEU A 158 -11.79 -2.92 8.72
C LEU A 158 -11.57 -4.34 9.20
N ALA A 159 -11.26 -4.57 10.48
CA ALA A 159 -11.11 -5.91 11.04
C ALA A 159 -12.35 -6.80 10.82
N PHE A 160 -13.57 -6.25 10.89
CA PHE A 160 -14.79 -7.02 10.59
C PHE A 160 -14.91 -7.36 9.10
N LEU A 161 -14.45 -6.45 8.24
CA LEU A 161 -14.49 -6.62 6.79
C LEU A 161 -13.41 -7.59 6.31
N ALA A 162 -12.24 -7.58 6.94
CA ALA A 162 -11.15 -8.52 6.69
C ALA A 162 -11.62 -9.96 6.94
N VAL A 163 -12.18 -10.23 8.12
CA VAL A 163 -12.76 -11.53 8.46
C VAL A 163 -13.87 -11.93 7.48
N GLU A 164 -14.75 -11.00 7.11
CA GLU A 164 -15.80 -11.29 6.13
C GLU A 164 -15.21 -11.63 4.75
N ALA A 165 -14.14 -10.95 4.33
CA ALA A 165 -13.48 -11.17 3.05
C ALA A 165 -12.85 -12.57 2.98
N GLU A 166 -12.25 -13.04 4.07
CA GLU A 166 -11.66 -14.38 4.17
C GLU A 166 -12.71 -15.49 4.08
N THR A 167 -13.90 -15.30 4.66
CA THR A 167 -14.98 -16.31 4.61
C THR A 167 -15.62 -16.48 3.23
N LYS A 168 -15.29 -15.61 2.27
CA LYS A 168 -15.86 -15.59 0.91
C LYS A 168 -14.85 -15.98 -0.18
N LEU A 169 -13.60 -16.25 0.19
CA LEU A 169 -12.56 -16.82 -0.67
C LEU A 169 -12.61 -18.35 -0.67
#